data_AF-A0A7R9LJA2-F1
#
_entry.id   AF-A0A7R9LJA2-F1
#
_cell.length_a   1.000
_cell.length_b   1.000
_cell.length_c   1.000
_cell.angle_alpha   90.00
_cell.angle_beta   90.00
_cell.angle_gamma   90.00
#
_symmetry.space_group_name_H-M   'P 1'
#
loop_
_entity.id
_entity.type
_entity.pdbx_description
1 polymer ?
#
loop_
_entity_poly.entity_id
_entity_poly.type
_entity_poly.pdbx_seq_one_letter_code
_entity_poly.pdbx_strand_id
1 'polypeptide(L)'
;MRLIPEDLQERKVLLMYPIMSTGNTVVKAVKVLMDQGVKPKSIILLNLFCTPNAVASVAKTFPLMTILTSEVNPVAPNHFGQKYFGTD
;
A
#
# COMPACT_ATOMS: atom_id res chain seq x y z
N MET A 1 3.11 -21.11 -11.53
CA MET A 1 4.07 -20.43 -10.63
C MET A 1 3.27 -19.51 -9.72
N ARG A 2 3.20 -19.78 -8.42
CA ARG A 2 2.50 -18.90 -7.46
C ARG A 2 3.56 -17.93 -6.92
N LEU A 3 3.43 -16.64 -7.23
CA LEU A 3 4.36 -15.60 -6.76
C LEU A 3 4.21 -15.32 -5.24
N ILE A 4 3.23 -15.95 -4.59
CA ILE A 4 2.84 -15.71 -3.21
C ILE A 4 3.11 -16.99 -2.38
N PRO A 5 3.79 -16.89 -1.22
CA PRO A 5 4.00 -18.02 -0.30
C PRO A 5 2.70 -18.68 0.17
N GLU A 6 2.72 -19.99 0.43
CA GLU A 6 1.54 -20.76 0.84
C GLU A 6 1.07 -20.47 2.28
N ASP A 7 1.95 -19.92 3.10
CA ASP A 7 1.72 -19.59 4.51
C ASP A 7 1.56 -18.07 4.73
N LEU A 8 1.23 -17.31 3.67
CA LEU A 8 1.12 -15.84 3.71
C LEU A 8 0.18 -15.34 4.83
N GLN A 9 -0.90 -16.06 5.10
CA GLN A 9 -1.90 -15.77 6.14
C GLN A 9 -1.32 -15.79 7.57
N GLU A 10 -0.20 -16.47 7.79
CA GLU A 10 0.50 -16.60 9.07
C GLU A 10 1.60 -15.55 9.24
N ARG A 11 1.92 -14.79 8.18
CA ARG A 11 3.02 -13.84 8.14
C ARG A 11 2.56 -12.39 8.40
N LYS A 12 3.53 -11.56 8.80
CA LYS A 12 3.42 -10.10 8.65
C LYS A 12 3.73 -9.75 7.20
N VAL A 13 2.89 -8.91 6.59
CA VAL A 13 3.03 -8.50 5.19
C VAL A 13 3.43 -7.04 5.13
N LEU A 14 4.59 -6.77 4.52
CA LEU A 14 5.00 -5.42 4.15
C LEU A 14 4.48 -5.14 2.73
N LEU A 15 3.42 -4.35 2.64
CA LEU A 15 2.89 -3.90 1.35
C LEU A 15 3.63 -2.62 0.95
N MET A 16 4.51 -2.71 -0.06
CA MET A 16 5.34 -1.59 -0.49
C MET A 16 4.70 -0.88 -1.69
N TYR A 17 4.36 0.40 -1.52
CA TYR A 17 3.79 1.20 -2.60
C TYR A 17 4.23 2.66 -2.43
N PRO A 18 5.16 3.19 -3.26
CA PRO A 18 5.87 4.43 -2.95
C PRO A 18 5.00 5.68 -3.05
N ILE A 19 3.98 5.71 -3.92
CA ILE A 19 3.15 6.88 -4.15
C ILE A 19 1.68 6.52 -4.13
N MET A 20 0.92 7.21 -3.28
CA MET A 20 -0.51 6.95 -3.11
C MET A 20 -1.35 8.22 -3.30
N SER A 21 -1.91 8.40 -4.50
CA SER A 21 -2.73 9.59 -4.84
C SER A 21 -4.20 9.49 -4.42
N THR A 22 -4.82 8.31 -4.58
CA THR A 22 -6.24 8.07 -4.23
C THR A 22 -6.43 6.93 -3.23
N GLY A 23 -5.42 6.07 -3.06
CA GLY A 23 -5.51 4.85 -2.23
C GLY A 23 -6.14 3.64 -2.95
N ASN A 24 -6.73 3.80 -4.13
CA ASN A 24 -7.47 2.72 -4.80
C ASN A 24 -6.61 1.49 -5.13
N THR A 25 -5.36 1.69 -5.57
CA THR A 25 -4.42 0.60 -5.86
C THR A 25 -4.10 -0.19 -4.60
N VAL A 26 -3.82 0.50 -3.50
CA VAL A 26 -3.57 -0.12 -2.20
C VAL A 26 -4.81 -0.88 -1.73
N VAL A 27 -6.00 -0.29 -1.84
CA VAL A 27 -7.26 -0.95 -1.45
C VAL A 27 -7.47 -2.26 -2.20
N LYS A 28 -7.23 -2.27 -3.51
CA LYS A 28 -7.32 -3.50 -4.32
C LYS A 28 -6.27 -4.53 -3.90
N ALA A 29 -5.03 -4.11 -3.69
CA ALA A 29 -3.95 -5.01 -3.26
C ALA A 29 -4.25 -5.65 -1.89
N VAL A 30 -4.74 -4.87 -0.92
CA VAL A 30 -5.13 -5.38 0.40
C VAL A 30 -6.28 -6.38 0.29
N LYS A 31 -7.28 -6.13 -0.56
CA LYS A 31 -8.37 -7.09 -0.80
C LYS A 31 -7.85 -8.43 -1.34
N VAL A 32 -6.92 -8.40 -2.30
CA VAL A 32 -6.29 -9.64 -2.82
C VAL A 32 -5.55 -10.40 -1.69
N LEU A 33 -4.84 -9.70 -0.80
CA LEU A 33 -4.20 -10.33 0.36
C LEU A 33 -5.23 -10.94 1.32
N MET A 34 -6.35 -10.26 1.55
CA MET A 34 -7.44 -10.76 2.38
C MET A 34 -8.13 -11.98 1.77
N ASP A 35 -8.30 -12.03 0.45
CA ASP A 35 -8.83 -13.20 -0.27
C ASP A 35 -7.90 -14.43 -0.13
N GLN A 36 -6.62 -14.21 0.20
CA GLN A 36 -5.66 -15.27 0.56
C GLN A 36 -5.58 -15.53 2.07
N GLY A 37 -6.49 -14.96 2.88
CA GLY A 37 -6.57 -15.20 4.32
C GLY A 37 -5.74 -14.25 5.20
N VAL A 38 -5.05 -13.26 4.61
CA VAL A 38 -4.28 -12.28 5.39
C VAL A 38 -5.22 -11.35 6.15
N LYS A 39 -5.01 -11.24 7.46
CA LYS A 39 -5.78 -10.31 8.31
C LYS A 39 -5.24 -8.88 8.12
N PRO A 40 -6.10 -7.84 7.99
CA PRO A 40 -5.64 -6.44 7.85
C PRO A 40 -4.62 -5.99 8.91
N LYS A 41 -4.78 -6.44 10.17
CA LYS A 41 -3.84 -6.17 11.28
C LYS A 41 -2.43 -6.76 11.11
N SER A 42 -2.25 -7.66 10.14
CA SER A 42 -0.97 -8.25 9.80
C SER A 42 -0.27 -7.51 8.65
N ILE A 43 -0.94 -6.53 8.04
CA ILE A 43 -0.42 -5.75 6.92
C ILE A 43 0.14 -4.43 7.44
N ILE A 44 1.34 -4.09 7.01
CA ILE A 44 1.97 -2.78 7.17
C ILE A 44 2.16 -2.21 5.77
N LEU A 45 1.47 -1.13 5.46
CA LEU A 45 1.69 -0.36 4.23
C LEU A 45 2.91 0.52 4.42
N LEU A 46 3.93 0.34 3.58
CA LEU A 46 5.11 1.19 3.49
C LEU A 46 4.96 2.09 2.26
N ASN A 47 4.85 3.40 2.50
CA ASN A 47 4.63 4.42 1.47
C ASN A 47 5.62 5.58 1.65
N LEU A 48 6.00 6.25 0.55
CA LEU A 48 6.86 7.43 0.64
C LEU A 48 6.01 8.71 0.62
N PHE A 49 5.14 8.84 -0.38
CA PHE A 49 4.34 10.05 -0.61
C PHE A 49 2.85 9.71 -0.71
N CYS A 50 1.99 10.34 0.09
CA CYS A 50 0.55 10.16 -0.06
C CYS A 50 -0.22 11.47 0.02
N THR A 51 -1.44 11.49 -0.54
CA THR A 51 -2.36 12.60 -0.35
C THR A 51 -3.21 12.41 0.92
N PRO A 52 -3.69 13.51 1.54
CA PRO A 52 -4.63 13.42 2.67
C PRO A 52 -5.87 12.56 2.36
N ASN A 53 -6.41 12.68 1.15
CA ASN A 53 -7.55 11.89 0.70
C ASN A 53 -7.20 10.39 0.62
N ALA A 54 -6.03 10.07 0.08
CA ALA A 54 -5.60 8.68 -0.04
C ALA A 54 -5.42 7.99 1.31
N VAL A 55 -4.73 8.64 2.26
CA VAL A 55 -4.54 8.06 3.60
C VAL A 55 -5.87 7.93 4.35
N ALA A 56 -6.76 8.92 4.25
CA ALA A 56 -8.09 8.85 4.85
C ALA A 56 -8.94 7.70 4.25
N SER A 57 -8.90 7.53 2.93
CA SER A 57 -9.60 6.44 2.23
C SER A 57 -9.12 5.07 2.70
N VAL A 58 -7.80 4.85 2.75
CA VAL A 58 -7.22 3.57 3.18
C VAL A 58 -7.46 3.31 4.67
N ALA A 59 -7.25 4.30 5.54
CA ALA A 59 -7.46 4.17 6.99
C ALA A 59 -8.93 3.90 7.32
N LYS A 60 -9.88 4.54 6.61
CA LYS A 60 -11.32 4.28 6.75
C LYS A 60 -11.68 2.86 6.30
N THR A 61 -11.06 2.38 5.22
CA THR A 61 -11.36 1.06 4.66
C THR A 61 -10.76 -0.08 5.50
N PHE A 62 -9.56 0.12 6.06
CA PHE A 62 -8.84 -0.89 6.85
C PHE A 62 -8.34 -0.29 8.18
N PRO A 63 -9.24 -0.05 9.15
CA PRO A 63 -8.89 0.66 10.40
C PRO A 63 -7.90 -0.08 11.29
N LEU A 64 -7.69 -1.38 11.06
CA LEU A 64 -6.73 -2.21 11.81
C LEU A 64 -5.37 -2.34 11.13
N MET A 65 -5.21 -1.81 9.92
CA MET A 65 -3.95 -1.86 9.17
C MET A 65 -3.01 -0.74 9.63
N THR A 66 -1.71 -1.02 9.68
CA THR A 66 -0.70 0.03 9.94
C THR A 66 -0.30 0.71 8.63
N ILE A 67 -0.34 2.04 8.60
CA ILE A 67 0.17 2.85 7.48
C ILE A 67 1.40 3.61 7.97
N LEU A 68 2.55 3.35 7.35
CA LEU A 68 3.79 4.09 7.56
C LEU A 68 4.09 4.89 6.29
N THR A 69 4.08 6.22 6.40
CA THR A 69 4.38 7.13 5.29
C THR A 69 5.40 8.18 5.70
N SER A 70 6.29 8.56 4.79
CA SER A 70 7.29 9.62 5.04
C SER A 70 6.70 11.01 4.87
N GLU A 71 5.83 11.21 3.88
CA GLU A 71 5.24 12.51 3.57
C GLU A 71 3.73 12.40 3.28
N VAL A 72 2.99 13.40 3.73
CA VAL A 72 1.58 13.63 3.37
C VAL A 72 1.45 15.00 2.71
N ASN A 73 1.12 15.05 1.43
CA ASN A 73 1.10 16.26 0.62
C ASN A 73 -0.13 16.29 -0.31
N PRO A 74 -0.80 17.43 -0.53
CA PRO A 74 -1.91 17.53 -1.47
C PRO A 74 -1.58 17.05 -2.89
N VAL A 75 -0.32 17.11 -3.31
CA VAL A 75 0.14 16.69 -4.65
C VAL A 75 1.09 15.50 -4.55
N ALA A 76 0.79 14.44 -5.29
CA ALA A 76 1.64 13.26 -5.37
C ALA A 76 2.72 13.44 -6.47
N PRO A 77 3.97 12.98 -6.24
CA PRO A 77 5.06 13.12 -7.21
C PRO A 77 4.95 12.11 -8.35
N ASN A 78 4.12 12.42 -9.35
CA ASN A 78 3.77 11.48 -10.44
C ASN A 78 4.95 10.99 -11.30
N HIS A 79 6.12 11.64 -11.24
CA HIS A 79 7.32 11.28 -12.01
C HIS A 79 8.31 10.39 -11.26
N PHE A 80 8.03 9.98 -10.02
CA PHE A 80 8.96 9.16 -9.24
C PHE A 80 9.34 7.87 -9.96
N GLY A 81 8.38 7.19 -10.59
CA GLY A 81 8.66 5.94 -11.28
C GLY A 81 9.66 6.13 -12.42
N GLN A 82 9.46 7.16 -13.25
CA GLN A 82 10.34 7.47 -14.38
C GLN A 82 11.76 7.79 -13.88
N LYS A 83 11.86 8.65 -12.87
CA LYS A 83 13.15 9.02 -12.25
C LYS A 83 13.84 7.85 -11.55
N TYR A 84 13.09 7.01 -10.83
CA TYR A 84 13.63 5.88 -10.08
C TYR A 84 14.17 4.78 -11.01
N PHE A 85 13.48 4.50 -12.11
CA PHE A 85 13.89 3.48 -13.07
C PHE A 85 14.79 4.02 -14.20
N GLY A 86 15.01 5.34 -14.27
CA GLY A 86 15.81 5.97 -15.32
C GLY A 86 15.17 5.88 -16.70
N THR A 87 13.84 6.02 -16.77
CA THR A 87 13.05 5.94 -18.01
C THR A 87 12.44 7.30 -18.38
N ASP A 88 13.10 8.37 -17.98
CA ASP A 88 12.79 9.73 -18.46
C ASP A 88 13.11 9.88 -19.96
#